data_AF-A0A9X8ZZZ9-F1
#
_entry.id   AF-A0A9X8ZZZ9-F1
#
_cell.length_a   1.000
_cell.length_b   1.000
_cell.length_c   1.000
_cell.angle_alpha   90.00
_cell.angle_beta   90.00
_cell.angle_gamma   90.00
#
_symmetry.space_group_name_H-M   'P 1'
#
loop_
_entity.id
_entity.type
_entity.pdbx_description
1 polymer ?
#
loop_
_entity_poly.entity_id
_entity_poly.type
_entity_poly.pdbx_seq_one_letter_code
_entity_poly.pdbx_strand_id
1 'polypeptide(L)'
;KALQHNLIQSHACGIGDPFPEEVSRGMLILRANTMLKGVSGVRPLVVNMLLEFVNRKIHPVVPQQGSLGASGDLAPLSHLA
;
A
#
# COMPACT_ATOMS: atom_id res chain seq x y z
N LYS A 1 -0.54 -7.00 -17.44
CA LYS A 1 0.57 -7.10 -16.45
C LYS A 1 1.48 -5.88 -16.52
N ALA A 2 2.04 -5.52 -17.68
CA ALA A 2 2.93 -4.37 -17.84
C ALA A 2 2.36 -3.05 -17.27
N LEU A 3 1.10 -2.71 -17.58
CA LEU A 3 0.48 -1.48 -17.07
C LEU A 3 0.50 -1.37 -15.54
N GLN A 4 0.08 -2.42 -14.83
CA GLN A 4 0.01 -2.40 -13.36
C GLN A 4 1.40 -2.26 -12.74
N HIS A 5 2.40 -2.93 -13.32
CA HIS A 5 3.78 -2.80 -12.88
C HIS A 5 4.32 -1.38 -13.07
N ASN A 6 4.07 -0.80 -14.24
CA ASN A 6 4.51 0.56 -14.55
C ASN A 6 3.82 1.59 -13.67
N LEU A 7 2.53 1.40 -13.35
CA LEU A 7 1.80 2.28 -12.43
C LEU A 7 2.41 2.28 -11.04
N ILE A 8 2.77 1.11 -10.51
CA ILE A 8 3.44 1.01 -9.20
C ILE A 8 4.79 1.75 -9.24
N GLN A 9 5.62 1.49 -10.26
CA GLN A 9 6.94 2.11 -10.37
C GLN A 9 6.88 3.63 -10.57
N SER A 10 5.94 4.13 -11.39
CA SER A 10 5.83 5.56 -11.66
C SER A 10 5.30 6.36 -10.46
N HIS A 11 4.57 5.71 -9.55
CA HIS A 11 3.98 6.36 -8.38
C HIS A 11 4.76 6.07 -7.08
N ALA A 12 5.67 5.09 -7.04
CA ALA A 12 6.59 4.88 -5.92
C ALA A 12 7.71 5.95 -5.88
N CYS A 13 7.33 7.22 -5.86
CA CYS A 13 8.20 8.41 -5.91
C CYS A 13 8.31 9.13 -4.56
N GLY A 14 7.97 8.45 -3.48
CA GLY A 14 8.05 8.97 -2.11
C GLY A 14 9.50 9.21 -1.68
N ILE A 15 9.70 10.23 -0.85
CA ILE A 15 11.02 10.64 -0.37
C ILE A 15 11.01 10.90 1.15
N GLY A 16 12.21 11.14 1.70
CA GLY A 16 12.41 11.43 3.11
C GLY A 16 12.48 10.17 3.97
N ASP A 17 12.41 10.37 5.28
CA ASP A 17 12.48 9.27 6.24
C ASP A 17 11.28 8.32 6.06
N PRO A 18 11.47 7.02 6.30
CA PRO A 18 10.36 6.07 6.28
C PRO A 18 9.40 6.29 7.44
N PHE A 19 8.13 5.97 7.23
CA PHE A 19 7.15 5.92 8.31
C PHE A 19 7.58 4.94 9.41
N PRO A 20 7.23 5.20 10.68
CA PRO A 20 7.36 4.21 11.73
C PRO A 20 6.65 2.90 11.37
N GLU A 21 7.20 1.78 11.83
CA GLU A 21 6.69 0.44 11.52
C GLU A 21 5.19 0.29 11.84
N GLU A 22 4.73 0.87 12.94
CA GLU A 22 3.32 0.85 13.36
C GLU A 22 2.38 1.51 12.34
N VAL A 23 2.85 2.57 11.65
CA VAL A 23 2.08 3.25 10.61
C VAL A 23 2.03 2.38 9.36
N SER A 24 3.15 1.80 8.94
CA SER A 24 3.20 0.87 7.79
C SER A 24 2.31 -0.37 8.02
N ARG A 25 2.34 -0.94 9.23
CA ARG A 25 1.41 -2.01 9.63
C ARG A 25 -0.04 -1.56 9.58
N GLY A 26 -0.34 -0.36 10.08
CA GLY A 26 -1.67 0.25 10.00
C GLY A 26 -2.15 0.42 8.55
N MET A 27 -1.28 0.85 7.65
CA MET A 27 -1.59 0.99 6.23
C MET A 27 -2.01 -0.35 5.59
N LEU A 28 -1.31 -1.45 5.88
CA LEU A 28 -1.68 -2.79 5.40
C LEU A 28 -3.10 -3.18 5.86
N ILE A 29 -3.39 -3.00 7.15
CA ILE A 29 -4.69 -3.36 7.76
C ILE A 29 -5.81 -2.51 7.18
N LEU A 30 -5.63 -1.19 7.12
CA LEU A 30 -6.63 -0.26 6.58
C LEU A 30 -6.87 -0.54 5.09
N ARG A 31 -5.82 -0.85 4.34
CA ARG A 31 -5.94 -1.19 2.92
C ARG A 31 -6.73 -2.49 2.73
N ALA A 32 -6.40 -3.54 3.48
CA ALA A 32 -7.16 -4.79 3.45
C ALA A 32 -8.65 -4.57 3.82
N ASN A 33 -8.92 -3.81 4.88
CA ASN A 33 -10.28 -3.50 5.32
C ASN A 33 -11.11 -2.74 4.26
N THR A 34 -10.50 -1.76 3.56
CA THR A 34 -11.20 -1.03 2.50
C THR A 34 -11.54 -1.93 1.31
N MET A 35 -10.67 -2.88 0.96
CA MET A 35 -10.91 -3.85 -0.11
C MET A 35 -11.99 -4.88 0.24
N LEU A 36 -12.11 -5.28 1.51
CA LEU A 36 -13.12 -6.24 1.98
C LEU A 36 -14.56 -5.74 1.79
N LYS A 37 -14.76 -4.43 1.64
CA LYS A 37 -16.10 -3.83 1.40
C LYS A 37 -16.73 -4.25 0.06
N GLY A 38 -15.97 -4.88 -0.84
CA GLY A 38 -16.50 -5.43 -2.09
C GLY A 38 -16.73 -4.43 -3.22
N VAL A 39 -16.34 -3.17 -3.05
CA VAL A 39 -16.53 -2.09 -4.06
C VAL A 39 -15.25 -1.76 -4.84
N SER A 40 -14.16 -2.50 -4.62
CA SER A 40 -12.85 -2.23 -5.26
C SER A 40 -12.51 -3.16 -6.44
N GLY A 41 -13.27 -4.23 -6.66
CA GLY A 41 -13.02 -5.18 -7.76
C GLY A 41 -11.70 -5.96 -7.68
N VAL A 42 -11.05 -5.99 -6.51
CA VAL A 42 -9.78 -6.70 -6.31
C VAL A 42 -9.99 -8.20 -6.10
N ARG A 43 -8.99 -9.00 -6.46
CA ARG A 43 -9.01 -10.45 -6.22
C ARG A 43 -8.88 -10.74 -4.71
N PRO A 44 -9.63 -11.71 -4.13
CA PRO A 44 -9.50 -12.09 -2.72
C PRO A 44 -8.07 -12.44 -2.29
N LEU A 45 -7.29 -13.06 -3.19
CA LEU A 45 -5.88 -13.38 -2.95
C LEU A 45 -5.04 -12.15 -2.55
N VAL A 46 -5.34 -10.97 -3.09
CA VAL A 46 -4.60 -9.73 -2.76
C VAL A 46 -4.84 -9.35 -1.30
N VAL A 47 -6.09 -9.41 -0.84
CA VAL A 47 -6.44 -9.13 0.55
C VAL A 47 -5.76 -10.13 1.49
N ASN A 48 -5.80 -11.42 1.14
CA ASN A 48 -5.14 -12.47 1.92
C ASN A 48 -3.63 -12.24 2.02
N MET A 49 -2.98 -11.78 0.95
CA MET A 49 -1.55 -11.46 0.95
C MET A 49 -1.22 -10.30 1.91
N LEU A 50 -2.04 -9.25 1.94
CA LEU A 50 -1.85 -8.13 2.88
C LEU A 50 -1.99 -8.60 4.33
N LEU A 51 -2.98 -9.45 4.62
CA LEU A 51 -3.17 -10.04 5.95
C LEU A 51 -2.00 -10.95 6.33
N GLU A 52 -1.47 -11.71 5.38
CA GLU A 52 -0.30 -12.56 5.60
C GLU A 52 0.94 -11.75 5.96
N PHE A 53 1.15 -10.60 5.30
CA PHE A 53 2.24 -9.69 5.63
C PHE A 53 2.14 -9.19 7.08
N VAL A 54 0.94 -8.78 7.50
CA VAL A 54 0.69 -8.37 8.89
C VAL A 54 0.98 -9.52 9.86
N ASN A 55 0.46 -10.72 9.59
CA ASN A 55 0.63 -11.89 10.47
C ASN A 55 2.09 -12.34 10.58
N ARG A 56 2.87 -12.19 9.50
CA ARG A 56 4.30 -12.50 9.46
C ARG A 56 5.20 -11.35 9.92
N LYS A 57 4.63 -10.20 10.31
CA LYS A 57 5.36 -8.97 10.68
C LYS A 57 6.27 -8.47 9.55
N ILE A 58 5.80 -8.57 8.32
CA ILE A 58 6.45 -8.02 7.13
C ILE A 58 5.81 -6.67 6.85
N HIS A 59 6.51 -5.58 7.16
CA HIS A 59 6.00 -4.22 7.01
C HIS A 59 6.80 -3.49 5.92
N PRO A 60 6.15 -2.99 4.86
CA PRO A 60 6.82 -2.23 3.82
C PRO A 60 7.54 -0.99 4.35
N VAL A 61 8.68 -0.65 3.77
CA VAL A 61 9.36 0.63 4.01
C VAL A 61 8.70 1.68 3.12
N VAL A 62 8.03 2.66 3.74
CA VAL A 62 7.23 3.67 3.03
C VAL A 62 7.77 5.06 3.38
N PRO A 63 8.32 5.82 2.43
CA PRO A 63 8.75 7.21 2.68
C PRO A 63 7.60 8.12 3.08
N GLN A 64 7.86 9.08 3.97
CA GLN A 64 6.81 9.94 4.56
C GLN A 64 6.32 11.09 3.67
N GLN A 65 7.08 11.49 2.63
CA GLN A 65 6.78 12.67 1.82
C GLN A 65 6.53 12.31 0.35
N GLY A 66 5.72 13.12 -0.34
CA GLY A 66 5.49 13.01 -1.80
C GLY A 66 4.04 12.75 -2.22
N SER A 67 3.14 12.42 -1.29
CA SER A 67 1.70 12.35 -1.58
C SER A 67 1.07 13.75 -1.56
N LEU A 68 0.12 14.00 -2.48
CA LEU A 68 -0.71 15.20 -2.51
C LEU A 68 -2.14 14.93 -1.99
N GLY A 69 -2.50 13.67 -1.75
CA GLY A 69 -3.86 13.26 -1.32
C GLY A 69 -4.98 13.44 -2.36
N ALA A 70 -4.73 14.08 -3.51
CA ALA A 70 -5.76 14.43 -4.51
C ALA A 70 -6.47 13.21 -5.14
N SER A 71 -5.80 12.07 -5.26
CA SER A 71 -6.39 10.79 -5.72
C SER A 71 -6.24 9.71 -4.67
N GLY A 72 -6.22 10.11 -3.39
CA GLY A 72 -5.71 9.32 -2.28
C GLY A 72 -4.18 9.30 -2.23
N ASP A 73 -3.66 8.46 -1.35
CA ASP A 73 -2.23 8.40 -1.04
C ASP A 73 -1.44 7.49 -1.98
N LEU A 74 -1.46 7.81 -3.28
CA LEU A 74 -0.86 6.98 -4.33
C LEU A 74 0.64 6.73 -4.11
N ALA A 75 1.40 7.74 -3.70
CA ALA A 75 2.83 7.60 -3.50
C ALA A 75 3.19 6.56 -2.42
N PRO A 76 2.68 6.67 -1.18
CA PRO A 76 2.98 5.69 -0.15
C PRO A 76 2.27 4.34 -0.39
N LEU A 77 1.07 4.31 -1.00
CA LEU A 77 0.39 3.05 -1.32
C LEU A 77 1.08 2.25 -2.45
N SER A 78 1.84 2.91 -3.32
CA SER A 78 2.63 2.22 -4.35
C SER A 78 3.86 1.52 -3.76
N HIS A 79 4.41 2.00 -2.65
CA HIS A 79 5.48 1.29 -1.91
C HIS A 79 4.98 0.03 -1.20
N LEU A 80 3.66 -0.09 -1.01
CA LEU A 80 3.01 -1.24 -0.37
C LEU A 80 2.65 -2.36 -1.37
N ALA A 81 2.67 -2.06 -2.68
CA ALA A 81 2.06 -2.88 -3.75
C ALA A 81 3.01 -3.87 -4.43
#